data_AF-A0A2L2BNL9-F1
#
_entry.id   AF-A0A2L2BNL9-F1
#
_cell.length_a   1.000
_cell.length_b   1.000
_cell.length_c   1.000
_cell.angle_alpha   90.00
_cell.angle_beta   90.00
_cell.angle_gamma   90.00
#
_symmetry.space_group_name_H-M   'P 1'
#
loop_
_entity.id
_entity.type
_entity.pdbx_description
1 polymer ?
#
loop_
_entity_poly.entity_id
_entity_poly.type
_entity_poly.pdbx_seq_one_letter_code
_entity_poly.pdbx_strand_id
1 'polypeptide(L)'
;MTAASRSILVPLIAALVSWAVFMLAIYTDLFVTDVFDDGVRVGQQPAVAASTYLFFVAVAVFGVAALWGQRVAISARVQEGPKSRPERAAHRFATLALIVAMALAAILAISAFLEGFGRSDQQGDLAVRFGNVYGPILLYTALVVTILLWGFVFRRDTLPKSTDLISAEIEEGGTGLGGQRDLGASYAIPIVATAVALIFGLIVYDATGNALEVWVWVAIQLVIGAGVVAGTIFGERAIAQGPTSHSSRSRITRGARGLSFVLSIVFAAVVGLMGFGYGSSAIESLRSNPYFFVNIVTGPNTPLERAEVSLNGSDLAEGSTVSIVLEPVGEELLVEEITDSDYFYDTRPLPGNLEAGDYTLVAQATAEDGRGLTREVDFEVSAEGQVVYDPQLDIDPQWQEDNTVITEADGEWFVEDFLPSLVLITLSLAVIYMTLTQRNKPVRKVGSDS
;
A
#
# COMPACT_ATOMS: atom_id res chain seq x y z
N MET A 1 -19.01 -19.31 19.06
CA MET A 1 -18.90 -17.90 18.56
C MET A 1 -20.31 -17.34 18.39
N THR A 2 -20.58 -16.12 18.85
CA THR A 2 -21.91 -15.50 18.66
C THR A 2 -22.12 -15.05 17.22
N ALA A 3 -23.38 -14.91 16.78
CA ALA A 3 -23.70 -14.40 15.45
C ALA A 3 -23.12 -12.99 15.20
N ALA A 4 -23.13 -12.14 16.23
CA ALA A 4 -22.48 -10.81 16.18
C ALA A 4 -20.96 -10.92 15.97
N SER A 5 -20.26 -11.80 16.69
CA SER A 5 -18.82 -12.00 16.50
C SER A 5 -18.49 -12.55 15.11
N ARG A 6 -19.29 -13.48 14.59
CA ARG A 6 -19.10 -14.03 13.24
C ARG A 6 -19.28 -12.96 12.17
N SER A 7 -20.26 -12.09 12.34
CA SER A 7 -20.55 -11.01 11.39
C SER A 7 -19.46 -9.93 11.30
N ILE A 8 -18.62 -9.82 12.34
CA ILE A 8 -17.43 -8.93 12.35
C ILE A 8 -16.21 -9.67 11.82
N LEU A 9 -16.00 -10.91 12.25
CA LEU A 9 -14.80 -11.68 11.94
C LEU A 9 -14.75 -12.11 10.47
N VAL A 10 -15.89 -12.41 9.85
CA VAL A 10 -15.96 -12.78 8.42
C VAL A 10 -15.43 -11.68 7.50
N PRO A 11 -15.91 -10.41 7.57
CA PRO A 11 -15.33 -9.34 6.76
C PRO A 11 -13.85 -9.06 7.07
N LEU A 12 -13.40 -9.22 8.32
CA LEU A 12 -12.01 -8.99 8.69
C LEU A 12 -11.07 -10.07 8.11
N ILE A 13 -11.45 -11.36 8.20
CA ILE A 13 -10.69 -12.43 7.54
C ILE A 13 -10.68 -12.21 6.03
N ALA A 14 -11.83 -11.84 5.45
CA ALA A 14 -11.90 -11.55 4.02
C ALA A 14 -11.05 -10.35 3.62
N ALA A 15 -10.85 -9.36 4.49
CA ALA A 15 -9.91 -8.26 4.24
C ALA A 15 -8.45 -8.75 4.20
N LEU A 16 -8.06 -9.67 5.08
CA LEU A 16 -6.73 -10.29 5.04
C LEU A 16 -6.53 -11.14 3.77
N VAL A 17 -7.54 -11.93 3.40
CA VAL A 17 -7.51 -12.71 2.15
C VAL A 17 -7.47 -11.78 0.94
N SER A 18 -8.25 -10.71 0.95
CA SER A 18 -8.25 -9.68 -0.10
C SER A 18 -6.87 -9.06 -0.25
N TRP A 19 -6.23 -8.67 0.86
CA TRP A 19 -4.85 -8.19 0.85
C TRP A 19 -3.89 -9.21 0.22
N ALA A 20 -3.98 -10.50 0.58
CA ALA A 20 -3.12 -11.53 -0.01
C ALA A 20 -3.35 -11.70 -1.52
N VAL A 21 -4.61 -11.58 -1.99
CA VAL A 21 -4.93 -11.62 -3.43
C VAL A 21 -4.44 -10.34 -4.13
N PHE A 22 -4.47 -9.19 -3.47
CA PHE A 22 -3.86 -7.96 -3.98
C PHE A 22 -2.34 -8.13 -4.15
N MET A 23 -1.67 -8.68 -3.14
CA MET A 23 -0.23 -8.98 -3.22
C MET A 23 0.06 -9.96 -4.36
N LEU A 24 -0.74 -11.01 -4.51
CA LEU A 24 -0.63 -11.92 -5.65
C LEU A 24 -0.83 -11.21 -6.99
N ALA A 25 -1.77 -10.27 -7.09
CA ALA A 25 -2.00 -9.50 -8.30
C ALA A 25 -0.77 -8.68 -8.68
N ILE A 26 -0.18 -7.95 -7.72
CA ILE A 26 1.05 -7.16 -7.91
C ILE A 26 2.20 -8.10 -8.33
N TYR A 27 2.35 -9.24 -7.66
CA TYR A 27 3.37 -10.23 -8.00
C TYR A 27 3.21 -10.76 -9.43
N THR A 28 1.98 -11.07 -9.86
CA THR A 28 1.77 -11.50 -11.26
C THR A 28 2.01 -10.39 -12.27
N ASP A 29 1.89 -9.13 -11.86
CA ASP A 29 2.16 -7.96 -12.71
C ASP A 29 3.65 -7.81 -13.00
N LEU A 30 4.52 -8.33 -12.12
CA LEU A 30 5.97 -8.36 -12.35
C LEU A 30 6.36 -9.05 -13.66
N PHE A 31 5.56 -10.03 -14.09
CA PHE A 31 5.79 -10.83 -15.30
C PHE A 31 5.11 -10.28 -16.56
N VAL A 32 4.51 -9.09 -16.48
CA VAL A 32 3.99 -8.38 -17.64
C VAL A 32 5.13 -7.55 -18.22
N THR A 33 5.54 -7.89 -19.44
CA THR A 33 6.62 -7.21 -20.17
C THR A 33 6.05 -6.48 -21.36
N ASP A 34 6.67 -5.36 -21.72
CA ASP A 34 6.31 -4.64 -22.94
C ASP A 34 6.98 -5.27 -24.17
N VAL A 35 6.28 -5.24 -25.30
CA VAL A 35 6.78 -5.78 -26.57
C VAL A 35 7.05 -4.61 -27.50
N PHE A 36 8.26 -4.57 -28.04
CA PHE A 36 8.74 -3.54 -28.96
C PHE A 36 8.98 -4.13 -30.36
N ASP A 37 8.72 -3.32 -31.40
CA ASP A 37 9.03 -3.59 -32.80
C ASP A 37 9.69 -2.32 -33.36
N ASP A 38 10.94 -2.42 -33.84
CA ASP A 38 11.78 -1.28 -34.26
C ASP A 38 11.79 -0.11 -33.26
N GLY A 39 11.99 -0.40 -31.96
CA GLY A 39 12.01 0.61 -30.88
C GLY A 39 10.64 1.19 -30.50
N VAL A 40 9.58 0.83 -31.21
CA VAL A 40 8.21 1.28 -30.91
C VAL A 40 7.48 0.21 -30.11
N ARG A 41 6.92 0.59 -28.96
CA ARG A 41 6.10 -0.33 -28.16
C ARG A 41 4.83 -0.71 -28.93
N VAL A 42 4.69 -1.99 -29.28
CA VAL A 42 3.55 -2.55 -30.04
C VAL A 42 2.56 -3.33 -29.18
N GLY A 43 2.90 -3.65 -27.94
CA GLY A 43 2.01 -4.34 -27.03
C GLY A 43 2.68 -4.77 -25.72
N GLN A 44 2.15 -5.83 -25.13
CA GLN A 44 2.68 -6.45 -23.91
C GLN A 44 2.50 -7.98 -23.95
N GLN A 45 3.31 -8.71 -23.20
CA GLN A 45 3.20 -10.15 -23.01
C GLN A 45 3.08 -10.48 -21.51
N PRO A 46 2.08 -11.29 -21.09
CA PRO A 46 0.95 -11.77 -21.88
C PRO A 46 0.01 -10.64 -22.31
N ALA A 47 -0.67 -10.82 -23.45
CA ALA A 47 -1.55 -9.78 -24.02
C ALA A 47 -2.64 -9.31 -23.04
N VAL A 48 -3.13 -10.20 -22.18
CA VAL A 48 -4.06 -9.87 -21.09
C VAL A 48 -3.41 -10.22 -19.76
N ALA A 49 -3.23 -9.21 -18.90
CA ALA A 49 -2.58 -9.40 -17.61
C ALA A 49 -3.50 -10.12 -16.61
N ALA A 50 -2.95 -11.10 -15.90
CA ALA A 50 -3.70 -11.82 -14.86
C ALA A 50 -4.00 -10.90 -13.65
N SER A 51 -3.08 -9.98 -13.34
CA SER A 51 -3.19 -8.98 -12.28
C SER A 51 -4.51 -8.22 -12.34
N THR A 52 -4.96 -7.84 -13.54
CA THR A 52 -6.22 -7.14 -13.80
C THR A 52 -7.43 -7.85 -13.18
N TYR A 53 -7.51 -9.17 -13.29
CA TYR A 53 -8.61 -9.96 -12.76
C TYR A 53 -8.39 -10.36 -11.29
N LEU A 54 -7.15 -10.50 -10.86
CA LEU A 54 -6.84 -10.77 -9.45
C LEU A 54 -7.21 -9.58 -8.55
N PHE A 55 -6.99 -8.34 -8.99
CA PHE A 55 -7.51 -7.15 -8.30
C PHE A 55 -9.03 -7.17 -8.16
N PHE A 56 -9.74 -7.60 -9.21
CA PHE A 56 -11.19 -7.78 -9.15
C PHE A 56 -11.58 -8.84 -8.13
N VAL A 57 -10.93 -10.01 -8.15
CA VAL A 57 -11.18 -11.10 -7.20
C VAL A 57 -10.94 -10.64 -5.77
N ALA A 58 -9.88 -9.88 -5.51
CA ALA A 58 -9.57 -9.36 -4.18
C ALA A 58 -10.73 -8.53 -3.62
N VAL A 59 -11.28 -7.59 -4.41
CA VAL A 59 -12.41 -6.76 -3.98
C VAL A 59 -13.72 -7.56 -3.93
N ALA A 60 -13.93 -8.50 -4.85
CA ALA A 60 -15.11 -9.35 -4.86
C ALA A 60 -15.20 -10.23 -3.61
N VAL A 61 -14.09 -10.86 -3.20
CA VAL A 61 -14.00 -11.67 -1.97
C VAL A 61 -14.38 -10.83 -0.75
N PHE A 62 -13.80 -9.64 -0.62
CA PHE A 62 -14.10 -8.74 0.48
C PHE A 62 -15.57 -8.28 0.48
N GLY A 63 -16.09 -7.85 -0.68
CA GLY A 63 -17.46 -7.37 -0.84
C GLY A 63 -18.52 -8.44 -0.56
N VAL A 64 -18.33 -9.66 -1.07
CA VAL A 64 -19.25 -10.78 -0.83
C VAL A 64 -19.24 -11.21 0.64
N ALA A 65 -18.06 -11.26 1.26
CA ALA A 65 -17.96 -11.57 2.69
C ALA A 65 -18.58 -10.47 3.57
N ALA A 66 -18.40 -9.19 3.21
CA ALA A 66 -19.06 -8.06 3.86
C ALA A 66 -20.58 -8.14 3.76
N LEU A 67 -21.11 -8.47 2.56
CA LEU A 67 -22.54 -8.66 2.34
C LEU A 67 -23.08 -9.80 3.20
N TRP A 68 -22.37 -10.92 3.24
CA TRP A 68 -22.77 -12.07 4.06
C TRP A 68 -22.74 -11.75 5.55
N GLY A 69 -21.68 -11.10 6.03
CA GLY A 69 -21.58 -10.60 7.41
C GLY A 69 -22.72 -9.65 7.76
N GLN A 70 -23.11 -8.77 6.82
CA GLN A 70 -24.23 -7.86 7.01
C GLN A 70 -25.56 -8.61 7.17
N ARG A 71 -25.81 -9.62 6.33
CA ARG A 71 -27.02 -10.46 6.42
C ARG A 71 -27.11 -11.21 7.75
N VAL A 72 -26.01 -11.80 8.20
CA VAL A 72 -25.95 -12.48 9.51
C VAL A 72 -26.21 -11.49 10.65
N ALA A 73 -25.63 -10.29 10.59
CA ALA A 73 -25.82 -9.27 11.62
C ALA A 73 -27.25 -8.74 11.67
N ILE A 74 -27.89 -8.55 10.51
CA ILE A 74 -29.30 -8.11 10.44
C ILE A 74 -30.21 -9.18 11.05
N SER A 75 -30.04 -10.44 10.65
CA SER A 75 -30.84 -11.55 11.18
C SER A 75 -30.70 -11.66 12.71
N ALA A 76 -29.47 -11.59 13.22
CA ALA A 76 -29.21 -11.59 14.66
C ALA A 76 -29.87 -10.40 15.37
N ARG A 77 -29.83 -9.21 14.76
CA ARG A 77 -30.45 -7.99 15.31
C ARG A 77 -31.99 -8.07 15.35
N VAL A 78 -32.61 -8.75 14.39
CA VAL A 78 -34.05 -8.99 14.39
C VAL A 78 -34.43 -9.94 15.53
N GLN A 79 -33.64 -10.99 15.77
CA GLN A 79 -33.88 -11.99 16.82
C GLN A 79 -33.69 -11.42 18.24
N GLU A 80 -32.60 -10.70 18.49
CA GLU A 80 -32.26 -10.15 19.81
C GLU A 80 -33.01 -8.85 20.15
N GLY A 81 -33.65 -8.22 19.15
CA GLY A 81 -34.39 -6.98 19.30
C GLY A 81 -33.52 -5.71 19.36
N PRO A 82 -34.14 -4.52 19.50
CA PRO A 82 -33.46 -3.24 19.30
C PRO A 82 -32.43 -2.88 20.37
N LYS A 83 -32.50 -3.46 21.58
CA LYS A 83 -31.65 -3.10 22.72
C LYS A 83 -30.26 -3.75 22.68
N SER A 84 -30.06 -4.78 21.86
CA SER A 84 -28.81 -5.53 21.82
C SER A 84 -27.67 -4.69 21.19
N ARG A 85 -26.61 -4.46 21.97
CA ARG A 85 -25.46 -3.63 21.58
C ARG A 85 -24.52 -4.34 20.60
N PRO A 86 -24.09 -5.60 20.83
CA PRO A 86 -23.19 -6.31 19.92
C PRO A 86 -23.73 -6.42 18.50
N GLU A 87 -25.00 -6.78 18.35
CA GLU A 87 -25.66 -7.03 17.07
C GLU A 87 -25.83 -5.73 16.28
N ARG A 88 -26.13 -4.62 16.98
CA ARG A 88 -26.17 -3.29 16.37
C ARG A 88 -24.80 -2.85 15.87
N ALA A 89 -23.75 -3.08 16.64
CA ALA A 89 -22.38 -2.74 16.26
C ALA A 89 -21.90 -3.60 15.07
N ALA A 90 -22.15 -4.91 15.12
CA ALA A 90 -21.85 -5.84 14.04
C ALA A 90 -22.56 -5.44 12.74
N HIS A 91 -23.84 -5.06 12.79
CA HIS A 91 -24.58 -4.59 11.61
C HIS A 91 -23.99 -3.31 11.03
N ARG A 92 -23.61 -2.33 11.87
CA ARG A 92 -22.98 -1.09 11.41
C ARG A 92 -21.61 -1.34 10.79
N PHE A 93 -20.81 -2.19 11.42
CA PHE A 93 -19.48 -2.56 10.92
C PHE A 93 -19.59 -3.26 9.56
N ALA A 94 -20.43 -4.30 9.44
CA ALA A 94 -20.58 -5.01 8.18
C ALA A 94 -21.16 -4.13 7.07
N THR A 95 -22.05 -3.18 7.41
CA THR A 95 -22.54 -2.18 6.45
C THR A 95 -21.43 -1.24 6.00
N LEU A 96 -20.57 -0.77 6.92
CA LEU A 96 -19.42 0.06 6.58
C LEU A 96 -18.44 -0.70 5.68
N ALA A 97 -18.09 -1.94 6.02
CA ALA A 97 -17.23 -2.78 5.20
C ALA A 97 -17.79 -2.96 3.78
N LEU A 98 -19.11 -3.15 3.67
CA LEU A 98 -19.78 -3.25 2.37
C LEU A 98 -19.67 -1.97 1.54
N ILE A 99 -19.83 -0.80 2.19
CA ILE A 99 -19.67 0.51 1.54
C ILE A 99 -18.23 0.70 1.07
N VAL A 100 -17.25 0.36 1.90
CA VAL A 100 -15.83 0.43 1.55
C VAL A 100 -15.52 -0.48 0.35
N ALA A 101 -16.05 -1.71 0.33
CA ALA A 101 -15.87 -2.62 -0.81
C ALA A 101 -16.42 -2.04 -2.12
N MET A 102 -17.62 -1.43 -2.08
CA MET A 102 -18.20 -0.77 -3.27
C MET A 102 -17.38 0.44 -3.71
N ALA A 103 -16.87 1.24 -2.77
CA ALA A 103 -16.02 2.39 -3.07
C ALA A 103 -14.71 1.95 -3.74
N LEU A 104 -14.05 0.91 -3.22
CA LEU A 104 -12.83 0.33 -3.81
C LEU A 104 -13.10 -0.22 -5.22
N ALA A 105 -14.19 -0.96 -5.42
CA ALA A 105 -14.58 -1.44 -6.75
C ALA A 105 -14.79 -0.29 -7.75
N ALA A 106 -15.42 0.80 -7.31
CA ALA A 106 -15.62 1.98 -8.16
C ALA A 106 -14.30 2.68 -8.51
N ILE A 107 -13.37 2.82 -7.56
CA ILE A 107 -12.03 3.38 -7.80
C ILE A 107 -11.30 2.53 -8.84
N LEU A 108 -11.26 1.20 -8.67
CA LEU A 108 -10.57 0.31 -9.62
C LEU A 108 -11.22 0.29 -11.01
N ALA A 109 -12.54 0.43 -11.11
CA ALA A 109 -13.21 0.60 -12.40
C ALA A 109 -12.78 1.90 -13.10
N ILE A 110 -12.61 2.99 -12.34
CA ILE A 110 -12.09 4.26 -12.86
C ILE A 110 -10.62 4.11 -13.28
N SER A 111 -9.79 3.43 -12.48
CA SER A 111 -8.40 3.16 -12.82
C SER A 111 -8.30 2.39 -14.15
N ALA A 112 -9.06 1.30 -14.32
CA ALA A 112 -9.10 0.54 -15.57
C ALA A 112 -9.55 1.39 -16.77
N PHE A 113 -10.51 2.30 -16.56
CA PHE A 113 -10.93 3.24 -17.60
C PHE A 113 -9.82 4.23 -18.00
N LEU A 114 -9.13 4.83 -17.02
CA LEU A 114 -8.04 5.78 -17.27
C LEU A 114 -6.86 5.12 -17.98
N GLU A 115 -6.50 3.91 -17.55
CA GLU A 115 -5.44 3.11 -18.17
C GLU A 115 -5.74 2.77 -19.64
N GLY A 116 -7.02 2.70 -20.01
CA GLY A 116 -7.45 2.49 -21.40
C GLY A 116 -7.06 3.62 -22.36
N PHE A 117 -6.77 4.83 -21.88
CA PHE A 117 -6.27 5.93 -22.72
C PHE A 117 -4.77 5.82 -23.00
N GLY A 118 -4.00 5.36 -22.02
CA GLY A 118 -2.54 5.20 -22.15
C GLY A 118 -2.10 4.09 -23.12
N ARG A 119 -3.05 3.31 -23.65
CA ARG A 119 -2.82 2.19 -24.59
C ARG A 119 -3.38 2.44 -25.99
N SER A 120 -3.66 3.70 -26.34
CA SER A 120 -4.37 4.08 -27.58
C SER A 120 -3.68 3.63 -28.87
N ASP A 121 -2.36 3.54 -28.85
CA ASP A 121 -1.55 3.38 -30.07
C ASP A 121 -1.25 1.90 -30.40
N GLN A 122 -1.64 0.96 -29.53
CA GLN A 122 -1.13 -0.42 -29.50
C GLN A 122 -2.16 -1.52 -29.73
N GLN A 123 -3.45 -1.20 -29.87
CA GLN A 123 -4.51 -2.22 -29.86
C GLN A 123 -5.24 -2.31 -31.19
N GLY A 124 -4.58 -2.93 -32.17
CA GLY A 124 -5.26 -3.45 -33.36
C GLY A 124 -6.26 -4.57 -33.04
N ASP A 125 -6.09 -5.27 -31.91
CA ASP A 125 -6.97 -6.38 -31.50
C ASP A 125 -8.02 -5.95 -30.45
N LEU A 126 -9.29 -5.96 -30.87
CA LEU A 126 -10.45 -5.70 -30.02
C LEU A 126 -10.52 -6.66 -28.82
N ALA A 127 -10.04 -7.90 -28.96
CA ALA A 127 -10.07 -8.89 -27.88
C ALA A 127 -9.13 -8.50 -26.72
N VAL A 128 -7.94 -7.98 -27.04
CA VAL A 128 -6.98 -7.48 -26.05
C VAL A 128 -7.55 -6.26 -25.31
N ARG A 129 -8.16 -5.34 -26.05
CA ARG A 129 -8.84 -4.18 -25.45
C ARG A 129 -9.99 -4.58 -24.54
N PHE A 130 -10.77 -5.57 -24.95
CA PHE A 130 -11.81 -6.13 -24.11
C PHE A 130 -11.24 -6.78 -22.85
N GLY A 131 -10.16 -7.56 -22.98
CA GLY A 131 -9.53 -8.27 -21.87
C GLY A 131 -8.93 -7.35 -20.80
N ASN A 132 -8.32 -6.23 -21.20
CA ASN A 132 -7.62 -5.34 -20.27
C ASN A 132 -8.46 -4.15 -19.78
N VAL A 133 -9.46 -3.71 -20.54
CA VAL A 133 -10.20 -2.48 -20.22
C VAL A 133 -11.69 -2.75 -20.06
N TYR A 134 -12.38 -3.21 -21.10
CA TYR A 134 -13.85 -3.30 -21.07
C TYR A 134 -14.36 -4.37 -20.10
N GLY A 135 -13.76 -5.56 -20.12
CA GLY A 135 -14.10 -6.68 -19.25
C GLY A 135 -14.01 -6.32 -17.77
N PRO A 136 -12.86 -5.81 -17.29
CA PRO A 136 -12.70 -5.37 -15.90
C PRO A 136 -13.72 -4.31 -15.47
N ILE A 137 -13.97 -3.28 -16.30
CA ILE A 137 -14.97 -2.24 -16.01
C ILE A 137 -16.36 -2.85 -15.82
N LEU A 138 -16.77 -3.78 -16.71
CA LEU A 138 -18.04 -4.47 -16.61
C LEU A 138 -18.12 -5.33 -15.34
N LEU A 139 -17.05 -6.03 -14.98
CA LEU A 139 -16.98 -6.88 -13.78
C LEU A 139 -17.13 -6.06 -12.50
N TYR A 140 -16.36 -4.98 -12.33
CA TYR A 140 -16.48 -4.10 -11.16
C TYR A 140 -17.87 -3.47 -11.06
N THR A 141 -18.42 -3.01 -12.19
CA THR A 141 -19.77 -2.45 -12.23
C THR A 141 -20.83 -3.48 -11.84
N ALA A 142 -20.74 -4.69 -12.40
CA ALA A 142 -21.65 -5.78 -12.07
C ALA A 142 -21.57 -6.17 -10.57
N LEU A 143 -20.37 -6.19 -10.00
CA LEU A 143 -20.15 -6.44 -8.57
C LEU A 143 -20.83 -5.37 -7.72
N VAL A 144 -20.59 -4.07 -8.01
CA VAL A 144 -21.21 -2.95 -7.27
C VAL A 144 -22.72 -3.02 -7.34
N VAL A 145 -23.28 -3.19 -8.54
CA VAL A 145 -24.74 -3.30 -8.74
C VAL A 145 -25.30 -4.49 -7.96
N THR A 146 -24.65 -5.65 -8.03
CA THR A 146 -25.09 -6.85 -7.31
C THR A 146 -25.10 -6.63 -5.81
N ILE A 147 -24.00 -6.11 -5.25
CA ILE A 147 -23.88 -5.80 -3.82
C ILE A 147 -24.92 -4.77 -3.38
N LEU A 148 -25.13 -3.71 -4.17
CA LEU A 148 -26.10 -2.66 -3.86
C LEU A 148 -27.51 -3.23 -3.82
N LEU A 149 -27.91 -3.98 -4.85
CA LEU A 149 -29.23 -4.58 -4.93
C LEU A 149 -29.47 -5.58 -3.80
N TRP A 150 -28.50 -6.46 -3.52
CA TRP A 150 -28.63 -7.53 -2.53
C TRP A 150 -28.43 -7.07 -1.09
N GLY A 151 -27.66 -6.02 -0.87
CA GLY A 151 -27.39 -5.42 0.44
C GLY A 151 -28.48 -4.44 0.85
N PHE A 152 -29.02 -3.65 -0.09
CA PHE A 152 -29.91 -2.53 0.25
C PHE A 152 -31.31 -2.64 -0.33
N VAL A 153 -31.47 -3.00 -1.61
CA VAL A 153 -32.76 -2.89 -2.32
C VAL A 153 -33.66 -4.10 -2.05
N PHE A 154 -33.18 -5.33 -2.25
CA PHE A 154 -33.99 -6.55 -2.12
C PHE A 154 -34.13 -7.07 -0.68
N ARG A 155 -33.93 -6.19 0.31
CA ARG A 155 -33.97 -6.56 1.72
C ARG A 155 -35.41 -6.80 2.18
N ARG A 156 -35.68 -7.96 2.78
CA ARG A 156 -37.00 -8.34 3.31
C ARG A 156 -37.19 -8.04 4.80
N ASP A 157 -36.09 -7.83 5.52
CA ASP A 157 -36.12 -7.66 6.98
C ASP A 157 -36.43 -6.20 7.36
N THR A 158 -37.56 -5.98 8.00
CA THR A 158 -37.89 -4.70 8.63
C THR A 158 -37.08 -4.56 9.92
N LEU A 159 -36.08 -3.68 9.91
CA LEU A 159 -35.28 -3.40 11.11
C LEU A 159 -36.21 -2.93 12.25
N PRO A 160 -36.03 -3.42 13.49
CA PRO A 160 -36.79 -2.94 14.63
C PRO A 160 -36.67 -1.42 14.75
N LYS A 161 -37.80 -0.70 14.70
CA LYS A 161 -37.83 0.77 14.79
C LYS A 161 -37.45 1.18 16.22
N SER A 162 -36.59 2.19 16.34
CA SER A 162 -36.16 2.74 17.64
C SER A 162 -37.28 3.47 18.40
N THR A 163 -38.44 3.69 17.77
CA THR A 163 -39.62 4.35 18.34
C THR A 163 -40.45 3.48 19.28
N ASP A 164 -40.22 2.17 19.36
CA ASP A 164 -41.05 1.28 20.19
C ASP A 164 -40.72 1.29 21.69
N LEU A 165 -39.75 2.11 22.14
CA LEU A 165 -39.33 2.13 23.54
C LEU A 165 -38.89 3.53 24.01
N ILE A 166 -39.87 4.40 24.28
CA ILE A 166 -39.70 5.45 25.30
C ILE A 166 -39.89 4.77 26.64
N SER A 167 -38.80 4.40 27.29
CA SER A 167 -38.71 4.17 28.75
C SER A 167 -37.24 4.06 29.10
N ALA A 168 -36.58 5.21 29.25
CA ALA A 168 -35.25 5.28 29.84
C ALA A 168 -35.43 5.39 31.36
N GLU A 169 -35.65 4.25 32.01
CA GLU A 169 -35.38 4.14 33.44
C GLU A 169 -33.87 3.97 33.59
N ILE A 170 -33.23 5.01 34.12
CA ILE A 170 -31.82 4.98 34.51
C ILE A 170 -31.81 4.32 35.88
N GLU A 171 -31.49 3.03 35.95
CA GLU A 171 -31.15 2.38 37.22
C GLU A 171 -29.88 3.04 37.77
N GLU A 172 -30.05 3.79 38.85
CA GLU A 172 -28.98 4.36 39.67
C GLU A 172 -28.48 3.34 40.67
N GLY A 173 -27.18 3.05 40.64
CA GLY A 173 -26.54 2.25 41.67
C GLY A 173 -25.02 2.30 41.60
N GLY A 174 -24.38 2.66 42.71
CA GLY A 174 -22.99 2.32 43.03
C GLY A 174 -22.01 3.47 43.13
N THR A 175 -21.41 3.65 44.31
CA THR A 175 -20.36 4.62 44.64
C THR A 175 -18.96 4.04 44.42
N GLY A 176 -18.02 4.82 43.86
CA GLY A 176 -16.61 4.42 43.79
C GLY A 176 -15.65 5.48 43.24
N LEU A 177 -14.54 5.69 43.95
CA LEU A 177 -13.41 6.57 43.56
C LEU A 177 -12.57 5.99 42.39
N GLY A 178 -12.83 4.74 41.97
CA GLY A 178 -12.11 4.06 40.86
C GLY A 178 -12.45 4.59 39.46
N GLY A 179 -13.68 5.09 39.26
CA GLY A 179 -14.16 5.45 37.92
C GLY A 179 -13.47 6.67 37.33
N GLN A 180 -12.92 7.57 38.16
CA GLN A 180 -12.21 8.76 37.71
C GLN A 180 -10.81 8.45 37.19
N ARG A 181 -10.11 7.51 37.82
CA ARG A 181 -8.79 7.03 37.37
C ARG A 181 -8.90 6.26 36.06
N ASP A 182 -9.85 5.34 35.97
CA ASP A 182 -10.05 4.53 34.78
C ASP A 182 -10.56 5.38 33.59
N LEU A 183 -11.35 6.43 33.86
CA LEU A 183 -11.75 7.40 32.84
C LEU A 183 -10.57 8.24 32.34
N GLY A 184 -9.73 8.77 33.23
CA GLY A 184 -8.50 9.48 32.83
C GLY A 184 -7.56 8.58 32.02
N ALA A 185 -7.40 7.33 32.45
CA ALA A 185 -6.61 6.31 31.76
C ALA A 185 -7.12 6.03 30.34
N SER A 186 -8.44 6.01 30.12
CA SER A 186 -9.02 5.78 28.77
C SER A 186 -8.67 6.86 27.75
N TYR A 187 -8.44 8.09 28.20
CA TYR A 187 -8.00 9.22 27.37
C TYR A 187 -6.48 9.26 27.21
N ALA A 188 -5.74 9.09 28.31
CA ALA A 188 -4.31 9.29 28.32
C ALA A 188 -3.52 8.14 27.71
N ILE A 189 -3.93 6.88 27.94
CA ILE A 189 -3.13 5.70 27.56
C ILE A 189 -2.84 5.63 26.07
N PRO A 190 -3.81 5.79 25.14
CA PRO A 190 -3.50 5.78 23.72
C PRO A 190 -2.50 6.87 23.32
N ILE A 191 -2.66 8.08 23.85
CA ILE A 191 -1.81 9.24 23.54
C ILE A 191 -0.38 9.02 24.06
N VAL A 192 -0.25 8.57 25.31
CA VAL A 192 1.05 8.28 25.93
C VAL A 192 1.73 7.12 25.20
N ALA A 193 1.01 6.06 24.84
CA ALA A 193 1.56 4.95 24.07
C ALA A 193 2.09 5.43 22.71
N THR A 194 1.34 6.29 22.00
CA THR A 194 1.83 6.91 20.76
C THR A 194 3.06 7.76 20.99
N ALA A 195 3.08 8.62 21.99
CA ALA A 195 4.24 9.44 22.29
C ALA A 195 5.49 8.60 22.59
N VAL A 196 5.35 7.56 23.41
CA VAL A 196 6.45 6.63 23.71
C VAL A 196 6.94 5.91 22.46
N ALA A 197 6.03 5.43 21.61
CA ALA A 197 6.38 4.74 20.38
C ALA A 197 7.10 5.65 19.38
N LEU A 198 6.65 6.90 19.22
CA LEU A 198 7.28 7.88 18.35
C LEU A 198 8.66 8.31 18.86
N ILE A 199 8.82 8.53 20.17
CA ILE A 199 10.12 8.83 20.78
C ILE A 199 11.09 7.66 20.57
N PHE A 200 10.62 6.42 20.75
CA PHE A 200 11.43 5.23 20.46
C PHE A 200 11.88 5.20 18.99
N GLY A 201 10.96 5.45 18.05
CA GLY A 201 11.30 5.52 16.62
C GLY A 201 12.36 6.58 16.31
N LEU A 202 12.24 7.77 16.90
CA LEU A 202 13.25 8.83 16.74
C LEU A 202 14.62 8.43 17.30
N ILE A 203 14.66 7.77 18.46
CA ILE A 203 15.93 7.28 19.02
C ILE A 203 16.61 6.28 18.09
N VAL A 204 15.83 5.39 17.45
CA VAL A 204 16.38 4.44 16.47
C VAL A 204 16.91 5.17 15.24
N TYR A 205 16.15 6.11 14.70
CA TYR A 205 16.57 6.93 13.56
C TYR A 205 17.86 7.70 13.86
N ASP A 206 17.95 8.35 15.02
CA ASP A 206 19.15 9.10 15.44
C ASP A 206 20.37 8.19 15.64
N ALA A 207 20.16 6.91 15.97
CA ALA A 207 21.22 5.94 16.17
C ALA A 207 21.74 5.32 14.87
N THR A 208 20.88 5.13 13.86
CA THR A 208 21.25 4.49 12.58
C THR A 208 21.65 5.50 11.51
N GLY A 209 21.13 6.74 11.56
CA GLY A 209 21.34 7.74 10.52
C GLY A 209 20.61 7.48 9.20
N ASN A 210 19.86 6.38 9.11
CA ASN A 210 19.15 5.92 7.92
C ASN A 210 17.63 5.97 8.12
N ALA A 211 16.87 5.87 7.02
CA ALA A 211 15.42 5.69 7.09
C ALA A 211 15.05 4.49 7.99
N LEU A 212 13.92 4.60 8.70
CA LEU A 212 13.49 3.53 9.62
C LEU A 212 13.08 2.28 8.84
N GLU A 213 13.73 1.16 9.15
CA GLU A 213 13.38 -0.17 8.66
C GLU A 213 11.91 -0.50 8.96
N VAL A 214 11.31 -1.31 8.08
CA VAL A 214 9.88 -1.66 8.17
C VAL A 214 9.57 -2.40 9.49
N TRP A 215 10.49 -3.22 10.00
CA TRP A 215 10.34 -3.87 11.30
C TRP A 215 10.28 -2.91 12.48
N VAL A 216 10.99 -1.79 12.42
CA VAL A 216 10.90 -0.74 13.44
C VAL A 216 9.51 -0.12 13.43
N TRP A 217 8.95 0.13 12.24
CA TRP A 217 7.56 0.56 12.11
C TRP A 217 6.57 -0.46 12.67
N VAL A 218 6.75 -1.76 12.44
CA VAL A 218 5.92 -2.80 13.06
C VAL A 218 5.95 -2.70 14.59
N ALA A 219 7.12 -2.54 15.20
CA ALA A 219 7.25 -2.40 16.64
C ALA A 219 6.53 -1.15 17.17
N ILE A 220 6.68 0.00 16.49
CA ILE A 220 5.97 1.25 16.81
C ILE A 220 4.46 1.04 16.75
N GLN A 221 3.95 0.46 15.66
CA GLN A 221 2.52 0.27 15.49
C GLN A 221 1.94 -0.74 16.48
N LEU A 222 2.72 -1.74 16.89
CA LEU A 222 2.32 -2.69 17.93
C LEU A 222 2.08 -1.99 19.26
N VAL A 223 2.97 -1.09 19.68
CA VAL A 223 2.81 -0.29 20.91
C VAL A 223 1.59 0.63 20.82
N ILE A 224 1.41 1.32 19.70
CA ILE A 224 0.26 2.21 19.47
C ILE A 224 -1.05 1.41 19.51
N GLY A 225 -1.13 0.30 18.78
CA GLY A 225 -2.29 -0.58 18.73
C GLY A 225 -2.66 -1.13 20.11
N ALA A 226 -1.66 -1.56 20.89
CA ALA A 226 -1.85 -1.98 22.27
C ALA A 226 -2.40 -0.84 23.15
N GLY A 227 -1.91 0.39 22.98
CA GLY A 227 -2.42 1.58 23.65
C GLY A 227 -3.89 1.87 23.33
N VAL A 228 -4.29 1.77 22.06
CA VAL A 228 -5.67 1.95 21.60
C VAL A 228 -6.61 0.90 22.22
N VAL A 229 -6.18 -0.37 22.22
CA VAL A 229 -6.95 -1.47 22.84
C VAL A 229 -7.06 -1.28 24.36
N ALA A 230 -5.95 -0.96 25.03
CA ALA A 230 -5.92 -0.69 26.47
C ALA A 230 -6.84 0.48 26.83
N GLY A 231 -6.74 1.61 26.12
CA GLY A 231 -7.62 2.77 26.33
C GLY A 231 -9.11 2.41 26.20
N THR A 232 -9.45 1.56 25.22
CA THR A 232 -10.81 1.03 25.05
C THR A 232 -11.25 0.19 26.25
N ILE A 233 -10.38 -0.71 26.75
CA ILE A 233 -10.68 -1.54 27.93
C ILE A 233 -10.90 -0.69 29.18
N PHE A 234 -10.03 0.29 29.45
CA PHE A 234 -10.17 1.19 30.59
C PHE A 234 -11.44 2.05 30.49
N GLY A 235 -11.78 2.52 29.29
CA GLY A 235 -13.03 3.26 29.05
C GLY A 235 -14.27 2.44 29.39
N GLU A 236 -14.30 1.15 29.02
CA GLU A 236 -15.42 0.27 29.37
C GLU A 236 -15.46 -0.04 30.89
N ARG A 237 -14.31 -0.22 31.53
CA ARG A 237 -14.23 -0.41 32.99
C ARG A 237 -14.75 0.81 33.77
N ALA A 238 -14.38 2.02 33.33
CA ALA A 238 -14.83 3.26 33.95
C ALA A 238 -16.35 3.42 33.90
N ILE A 239 -16.99 2.97 32.82
CA ILE A 239 -18.45 3.01 32.65
C ILE A 239 -19.14 1.95 33.51
N ALA A 240 -18.56 0.75 33.60
CA ALA A 240 -19.10 -0.34 34.41
C ALA A 240 -19.16 0.00 35.91
N GLN A 241 -18.35 0.96 36.38
CA GLN A 241 -18.30 1.39 37.79
C GLN A 241 -19.36 2.44 38.17
N GLY A 242 -20.17 2.94 37.24
CA GLY A 242 -21.29 3.85 37.52
C GLY A 242 -20.89 5.32 37.81
N PRO A 243 -21.79 6.30 37.58
CA PRO A 243 -21.52 7.71 37.86
C PRO A 243 -21.64 8.04 39.36
N THR A 244 -20.65 8.72 39.94
CA THR A 244 -20.66 9.15 41.36
C THR A 244 -21.33 10.51 41.62
N SER A 245 -21.79 11.24 40.60
CA SER A 245 -22.65 12.41 40.79
C SER A 245 -23.45 12.81 39.55
N HIS A 246 -24.63 13.38 39.81
CA HIS A 246 -25.66 13.77 38.84
C HIS A 246 -25.25 14.92 37.91
N SER A 247 -25.70 14.82 36.66
CA SER A 247 -25.79 15.83 35.60
C SER A 247 -24.57 16.17 34.71
N SER A 248 -23.31 16.14 35.17
CA SER A 248 -22.15 16.54 34.32
C SER A 248 -21.37 15.35 33.71
N ARG A 249 -21.23 14.23 34.44
CA ARG A 249 -20.35 13.10 34.08
C ARG A 249 -20.87 12.19 32.96
N SER A 250 -22.17 12.15 32.68
CA SER A 250 -22.76 11.28 31.63
C SER A 250 -22.41 11.70 30.20
N ARG A 251 -21.98 12.96 30.00
CA ARG A 251 -21.46 13.48 28.73
C ARG A 251 -19.98 13.11 28.53
N ILE A 252 -19.18 13.20 29.59
CA ILE A 252 -17.73 12.91 29.57
C ILE A 252 -17.48 11.40 29.36
N THR A 253 -18.23 10.53 30.04
CA THR A 253 -18.12 9.07 29.83
C THR A 253 -18.57 8.61 28.44
N ARG A 254 -19.52 9.33 27.82
CA ARG A 254 -19.92 9.10 26.42
C ARG A 254 -18.84 9.56 25.43
N GLY A 255 -18.13 10.64 25.73
CA GLY A 255 -17.02 11.18 24.94
C GLY A 255 -15.82 10.23 24.87
N ALA A 256 -15.44 9.60 25.97
CA ALA A 256 -14.30 8.68 26.05
C ALA A 256 -14.45 7.48 25.09
N ARG A 257 -15.66 6.90 25.05
CA ARG A 257 -16.04 5.81 24.14
C ARG A 257 -16.00 6.20 22.66
N GLY A 258 -16.34 7.45 22.36
CA GLY A 258 -16.27 8.00 21.01
C GLY A 258 -14.83 8.11 20.55
N LEU A 259 -13.96 8.63 21.43
CA LEU A 259 -12.56 8.86 21.11
C LEU A 259 -11.80 7.56 20.84
N SER A 260 -11.83 6.56 21.74
CA SER A 260 -11.09 5.31 21.52
C SER A 260 -11.55 4.57 20.26
N PHE A 261 -12.84 4.68 19.91
CA PHE A 261 -13.37 4.11 18.68
C PHE A 261 -12.86 4.84 17.43
N VAL A 262 -12.89 6.18 17.43
CA VAL A 262 -12.35 6.99 16.33
C VAL A 262 -10.85 6.71 16.17
N LEU A 263 -10.09 6.68 17.26
CA LEU A 263 -8.66 6.35 17.24
C LEU A 263 -8.41 4.96 16.65
N SER A 264 -9.24 3.96 16.96
CA SER A 264 -9.09 2.62 16.36
C SER A 264 -9.36 2.59 14.86
N ILE A 265 -10.29 3.42 14.37
CA ILE A 265 -10.56 3.55 12.92
C ILE A 265 -9.39 4.24 12.24
N VAL A 266 -8.90 5.36 12.80
CA VAL A 266 -7.76 6.10 12.26
C VAL A 266 -6.51 5.23 12.24
N PHE A 267 -6.22 4.55 13.35
CA PHE A 267 -5.12 3.59 13.44
C PHE A 267 -5.21 2.54 12.34
N ALA A 268 -6.38 1.90 12.21
CA ALA A 268 -6.54 0.83 11.24
C ALA A 268 -6.45 1.30 9.79
N ALA A 269 -6.92 2.52 9.49
CA ALA A 269 -6.78 3.13 8.18
C ALA A 269 -5.30 3.42 7.85
N VAL A 270 -4.56 4.06 8.77
CA VAL A 270 -3.14 4.39 8.58
C VAL A 270 -2.30 3.12 8.48
N VAL A 271 -2.41 2.21 9.45
CA VAL A 271 -1.63 0.96 9.47
C VAL A 271 -2.04 0.03 8.33
N GLY A 272 -3.32 0.05 7.94
CA GLY A 272 -3.80 -0.64 6.75
C GLY A 272 -3.10 -0.14 5.49
N LEU A 273 -3.05 1.18 5.28
CA LEU A 273 -2.35 1.79 4.15
C LEU A 273 -0.85 1.48 4.17
N MET A 274 -0.20 1.53 5.34
CA MET A 274 1.21 1.13 5.47
C MET A 274 1.42 -0.34 5.08
N GLY A 275 0.55 -1.25 5.53
CA GLY A 275 0.63 -2.67 5.17
C GLY A 275 0.36 -2.96 3.69
N PHE A 276 -0.40 -2.11 2.99
CA PHE A 276 -0.48 -2.18 1.52
C PHE A 276 0.77 -1.60 0.85
N GLY A 277 1.25 -0.44 1.31
CA GLY A 277 2.42 0.24 0.75
C GLY A 277 3.69 -0.59 0.86
N TYR A 278 4.05 -1.06 2.06
CA TYR A 278 5.23 -1.91 2.25
C TYR A 278 5.10 -3.25 1.53
N GLY A 279 3.90 -3.83 1.47
CA GLY A 279 3.68 -5.08 0.74
C GLY A 279 3.86 -4.92 -0.77
N SER A 280 3.37 -3.81 -1.35
CA SER A 280 3.58 -3.48 -2.77
C SER A 280 5.05 -3.25 -3.06
N SER A 281 5.70 -2.40 -2.25
CA SER A 281 7.10 -2.05 -2.40
C SER A 281 8.02 -3.27 -2.28
N ALA A 282 7.75 -4.19 -1.35
CA ALA A 282 8.50 -5.44 -1.24
C ALA A 282 8.34 -6.32 -2.48
N ILE A 283 7.16 -6.37 -3.11
CA ILE A 283 7.01 -7.14 -4.34
C ILE A 283 7.68 -6.43 -5.51
N GLU A 284 7.56 -5.10 -5.59
CA GLU A 284 8.20 -4.29 -6.63
C GLU A 284 9.73 -4.39 -6.57
N SER A 285 10.33 -4.55 -5.39
CA SER A 285 11.78 -4.75 -5.25
C SER A 285 12.28 -6.07 -5.85
N LEU A 286 11.39 -7.01 -6.17
CA LEU A 286 11.76 -8.21 -6.93
C LEU A 286 12.01 -7.93 -8.41
N ARG A 287 11.67 -6.74 -8.92
CA ARG A 287 11.95 -6.34 -10.29
C ARG A 287 13.11 -5.37 -10.29
N SER A 288 14.28 -5.87 -10.67
CA SER A 288 15.44 -5.06 -11.06
C SER A 288 15.14 -4.44 -12.43
N ASN A 289 15.17 -3.11 -12.51
CA ASN A 289 14.87 -2.37 -13.72
C ASN A 289 15.88 -1.23 -13.89
N PRO A 290 17.15 -1.58 -14.16
CA PRO A 290 18.21 -0.61 -14.19
C PRO A 290 18.00 0.39 -15.30
N TYR A 291 18.26 1.65 -14.97
CA TYR A 291 18.40 2.71 -15.95
C TYR A 291 19.89 2.99 -16.08
N PHE A 292 20.41 2.91 -17.31
CA PHE A 292 21.81 3.23 -17.57
C PHE A 292 21.94 3.77 -18.99
N PHE A 293 22.48 4.97 -19.09
CA PHE A 293 22.47 5.74 -20.31
C PHE A 293 23.69 6.65 -20.39
N VAL A 294 24.40 6.58 -21.52
CA VAL A 294 25.51 7.48 -21.87
C VAL A 294 25.12 8.28 -23.10
N ASN A 295 25.50 9.56 -23.14
CA ASN A 295 25.19 10.43 -24.28
C ASN A 295 26.20 11.57 -24.42
N ILE A 296 26.33 12.09 -25.64
CA ILE A 296 27.00 13.36 -25.94
C ILE A 296 25.95 14.47 -25.79
N VAL A 297 26.05 15.24 -24.70
CA VAL A 297 25.05 16.26 -24.33
C VAL A 297 25.13 17.52 -25.18
N THR A 298 26.24 17.70 -25.88
CA THR A 298 26.47 18.84 -26.77
C THR A 298 25.95 18.53 -28.16
N GLY A 299 25.16 19.43 -28.74
CA GLY A 299 24.52 19.18 -30.04
C GLY A 299 25.50 18.81 -31.17
N PRO A 300 25.00 18.17 -32.25
CA PRO A 300 25.85 17.71 -33.35
C PRO A 300 26.58 18.88 -34.01
N ASN A 301 27.78 18.61 -34.51
CA ASN A 301 28.73 19.58 -35.07
C ASN A 301 29.30 20.57 -34.04
N THR A 302 29.28 20.23 -32.75
CA THR A 302 29.97 21.01 -31.72
C THR A 302 31.48 20.84 -31.85
N PRO A 303 32.29 21.91 -31.79
CA PRO A 303 33.75 21.80 -31.73
C PRO A 303 34.18 20.91 -30.56
N LEU A 304 35.16 20.03 -30.79
CA LEU A 304 35.62 19.02 -29.84
C LEU A 304 35.94 19.59 -28.44
N GLU A 305 36.56 20.76 -28.37
CA GLU A 305 36.90 21.47 -27.11
C GLU A 305 35.68 21.83 -26.26
N ARG A 306 34.48 21.83 -26.85
CA ARG A 306 33.22 22.15 -26.18
C ARG A 306 32.30 20.94 -26.09
N ALA A 307 32.75 19.76 -26.50
CA ALA A 307 31.94 18.55 -26.49
C ALA A 307 32.01 17.88 -25.11
N GLU A 308 30.86 17.50 -24.59
CA GLU A 308 30.71 16.90 -23.27
C GLU A 308 29.89 15.61 -23.37
N VAL A 309 30.28 14.63 -22.56
CA VAL A 309 29.59 13.36 -22.37
C VAL A 309 28.93 13.36 -21.01
N SER A 310 27.70 12.86 -20.94
CA SER A 310 26.97 12.62 -19.70
C SER A 310 26.74 11.14 -19.50
N LEU A 311 26.82 10.69 -18.25
CA LEU A 311 26.41 9.36 -17.85
C LEU A 311 25.39 9.44 -16.73
N ASN A 312 24.27 8.75 -16.95
CA ASN A 312 23.13 8.75 -16.05
C ASN A 312 22.76 7.31 -15.74
N GLY A 313 22.43 7.02 -14.48
CA GLY A 313 21.88 5.72 -14.13
C GLY A 313 21.13 5.71 -12.80
N SER A 314 20.37 4.65 -12.57
CA SER A 314 19.71 4.33 -11.30
C SER A 314 19.66 2.81 -11.16
N ASP A 315 19.43 2.30 -9.95
CA ASP A 315 19.46 0.87 -9.64
C ASP A 315 20.87 0.27 -9.95
N LEU A 316 21.90 1.07 -9.61
CA LEU A 316 23.30 0.69 -9.72
C LEU A 316 23.82 0.26 -8.35
N ALA A 317 24.63 -0.80 -8.30
CA ALA A 317 25.14 -1.34 -7.05
C ALA A 317 26.03 -0.32 -6.31
N GLU A 318 25.64 0.04 -5.08
CA GLU A 318 26.47 0.88 -4.20
C GLU A 318 27.84 0.22 -3.93
N GLY A 319 28.90 1.04 -3.88
CA GLY A 319 30.28 0.59 -3.75
C GLY A 319 30.87 -0.07 -5.01
N SER A 320 30.08 -0.22 -6.08
CA SER A 320 30.59 -0.61 -7.39
C SER A 320 31.17 0.58 -8.15
N THR A 321 31.91 0.31 -9.23
CA THR A 321 32.50 1.34 -10.08
C THR A 321 31.68 1.52 -11.35
N VAL A 322 31.46 2.77 -11.72
CA VAL A 322 30.94 3.18 -13.01
C VAL A 322 32.06 3.81 -13.84
N SER A 323 32.11 3.52 -15.13
CA SER A 323 33.16 4.02 -16.00
C SER A 323 32.71 4.37 -17.40
N ILE A 324 33.42 5.30 -18.04
CA ILE A 324 33.34 5.60 -19.47
C ILE A 324 34.74 5.50 -20.06
N VAL A 325 34.90 4.67 -21.08
CA VAL A 325 36.14 4.50 -21.84
C VAL A 325 35.91 4.94 -23.27
N LEU A 326 36.87 5.67 -23.84
CA LEU A 326 36.86 6.10 -25.22
C LEU A 326 37.65 5.13 -26.10
N GLU A 327 36.99 4.46 -27.04
CA GLU A 327 37.62 3.56 -28.01
C GLU A 327 37.81 4.26 -29.38
N PRO A 328 38.89 3.96 -30.12
CA PRO A 328 39.92 2.95 -29.83
C PRO A 328 41.08 3.46 -28.95
N VAL A 329 41.02 4.70 -28.46
CA VAL A 329 42.12 5.35 -27.72
C VAL A 329 42.44 4.63 -26.39
N GLY A 330 41.43 4.01 -25.78
CA GLY A 330 41.49 3.41 -24.44
C GLY A 330 41.61 4.44 -23.32
N GLU A 331 41.22 5.68 -23.56
CA GLU A 331 41.27 6.75 -22.55
C GLU A 331 40.05 6.65 -21.63
N GLU A 332 40.28 6.58 -20.32
CA GLU A 332 39.23 6.58 -19.30
C GLU A 332 38.76 8.02 -19.06
N LEU A 333 37.52 8.32 -19.46
CA LEU A 333 36.90 9.64 -19.27
C LEU A 333 36.29 9.78 -17.88
N LEU A 334 35.78 8.67 -17.33
CA LEU A 334 35.13 8.59 -16.03
C LEU A 334 35.46 7.25 -15.39
N VAL A 335 35.81 7.28 -14.10
CA VAL A 335 35.87 6.10 -13.21
C VAL A 335 35.50 6.60 -11.81
N GLU A 336 34.28 6.30 -11.36
CA GLU A 336 33.80 6.74 -10.05
C GLU A 336 33.10 5.61 -9.29
N GLU A 337 33.10 5.70 -7.96
CA GLU A 337 32.38 4.78 -7.08
C GLU A 337 30.93 5.25 -6.94
N ILE A 338 29.99 4.32 -7.09
CA ILE A 338 28.57 4.58 -6.83
C ILE A 338 28.36 4.69 -5.32
N THR A 339 27.94 5.87 -4.88
CA THR A 339 27.67 6.15 -3.46
C THR A 339 26.19 6.23 -3.13
N ASP A 340 25.33 6.24 -4.16
CA ASP A 340 23.87 6.33 -4.07
C ASP A 340 23.27 5.57 -5.25
N SER A 341 22.46 4.54 -4.99
CA SER A 341 21.83 3.74 -6.04
C SER A 341 20.57 4.36 -6.64
N ASP A 342 19.95 5.35 -5.97
CA ASP A 342 18.74 6.00 -6.45
C ASP A 342 19.01 6.75 -7.75
N TYR A 343 20.16 7.43 -7.84
CA TYR A 343 20.51 8.22 -9.01
C TYR A 343 22.00 8.56 -9.08
N PHE A 344 22.62 8.20 -10.19
CA PHE A 344 23.96 8.63 -10.60
C PHE A 344 23.86 9.58 -11.80
N TYR A 345 24.61 10.67 -11.74
CA TYR A 345 24.77 11.63 -12.83
C TYR A 345 26.15 12.25 -12.80
N ASP A 346 26.88 12.18 -13.91
CA ASP A 346 28.13 12.92 -14.08
C ASP A 346 28.32 13.36 -15.53
N THR A 347 29.12 14.41 -15.73
CA THR A 347 29.53 14.91 -17.04
C THR A 347 31.04 15.09 -17.15
N ARG A 348 31.58 14.74 -18.31
CA ARG A 348 33.01 14.85 -18.62
C ARG A 348 33.23 15.46 -19.99
N PRO A 349 34.22 16.36 -20.16
CA PRO A 349 34.59 16.85 -21.47
C PRO A 349 35.25 15.74 -22.29
N LEU A 350 35.06 15.76 -23.61
CA LEU A 350 35.86 14.93 -24.50
C LEU A 350 37.32 15.43 -24.55
N PRO A 351 38.31 14.55 -24.79
CA PRO A 351 39.69 14.98 -24.98
C PRO A 351 39.78 15.93 -26.18
N GLY A 352 40.36 17.12 -25.98
CA GLY A 352 40.43 18.15 -27.02
C GLY A 352 41.38 17.85 -28.18
N ASN A 353 42.13 16.75 -28.11
CA ASN A 353 43.22 16.38 -29.02
C ASN A 353 42.93 15.11 -29.84
N LEU A 354 41.66 14.70 -29.95
CA LEU A 354 41.28 13.58 -30.81
C LEU A 354 41.54 13.92 -32.28
N GLU A 355 42.13 12.97 -33.00
CA GLU A 355 42.31 13.07 -34.45
C GLU A 355 40.97 12.83 -35.16
N ALA A 356 40.86 13.26 -36.41
CA ALA A 356 39.66 13.00 -37.19
C ALA A 356 39.47 11.49 -37.42
N GLY A 357 38.26 10.97 -37.16
CA GLY A 357 37.95 9.54 -37.25
C GLY A 357 36.74 9.13 -36.43
N ASP A 358 36.45 7.84 -36.44
CA ASP A 358 35.33 7.22 -35.71
C ASP A 358 35.78 6.81 -34.30
N TYR A 359 34.91 7.04 -33.32
CA TYR A 359 35.13 6.74 -31.91
C TYR A 359 33.85 6.16 -31.29
N THR A 360 34.04 5.38 -30.22
CA THR A 360 32.94 4.81 -29.43
C THR A 360 33.14 5.13 -27.97
N LEU A 361 32.10 5.63 -27.31
CA LEU A 361 32.04 5.75 -25.85
C LEU A 361 31.48 4.45 -25.29
N VAL A 362 32.28 3.73 -24.52
CA VAL A 362 31.87 2.49 -23.85
C VAL A 362 31.65 2.80 -22.38
N ALA A 363 30.40 2.82 -21.96
CA ALA A 363 30.02 2.98 -20.56
C ALA A 363 29.72 1.64 -19.90
N GLN A 364 30.20 1.44 -18.68
CA GLN A 364 30.00 0.21 -17.91
C GLN A 364 29.61 0.54 -16.47
N ALA A 365 28.73 -0.29 -15.90
CA ALA A 365 28.31 -0.23 -14.51
C ALA A 365 27.92 -1.62 -14.01
N THR A 366 27.66 -1.75 -12.71
CA THR A 366 27.04 -2.95 -12.12
C THR A 366 25.65 -2.58 -11.60
N ALA A 367 24.61 -3.31 -11.99
CA ALA A 367 23.27 -3.15 -11.43
C ALA A 367 23.21 -3.66 -9.98
N GLU A 368 22.22 -3.24 -9.17
CA GLU A 368 22.06 -3.76 -7.80
C GLU A 368 21.95 -5.29 -7.74
N ASP A 369 21.38 -5.91 -8.77
CA ASP A 369 21.30 -7.37 -8.89
C ASP A 369 22.64 -8.07 -9.22
N GLY A 370 23.73 -7.30 -9.33
CA GLY A 370 25.09 -7.78 -9.54
C GLY A 370 25.48 -8.03 -11.00
N ARG A 371 24.60 -7.79 -11.97
CA ARG A 371 24.92 -7.92 -13.40
C ARG A 371 25.72 -6.72 -13.91
N GLY A 372 26.63 -6.98 -14.85
CA GLY A 372 27.32 -5.93 -15.60
C GLY A 372 26.38 -5.31 -16.64
N LEU A 373 26.32 -3.98 -16.66
CA LEU A 373 25.62 -3.18 -17.65
C LEU A 373 26.63 -2.59 -18.63
N THR A 374 26.25 -2.48 -19.90
CA THR A 374 27.09 -1.85 -20.92
C THR A 374 26.25 -1.02 -21.87
N ARG A 375 26.77 0.15 -22.23
CA ARG A 375 26.18 1.06 -23.22
C ARG A 375 27.27 1.60 -24.12
N GLU A 376 26.95 1.73 -25.40
CA GLU A 376 27.88 2.21 -26.42
C GLU A 376 27.24 3.38 -27.17
N VAL A 377 28.04 4.42 -27.44
CA VAL A 377 27.66 5.55 -28.27
C VAL A 377 28.75 5.83 -29.28
N ASP A 378 28.41 5.65 -30.56
CA ASP A 378 29.31 5.95 -31.67
C ASP A 378 29.23 7.43 -32.07
N PHE A 379 30.40 8.01 -32.36
CA PHE A 379 30.51 9.37 -32.89
C PHE A 379 31.74 9.52 -33.80
N GLU A 380 31.72 10.53 -34.66
CA GLU A 380 32.83 10.89 -35.55
C GLU A 380 33.40 12.25 -35.14
N VAL A 381 34.73 12.37 -35.15
CA VAL A 381 35.41 13.66 -35.14
C VAL A 381 35.73 14.04 -36.58
N SER A 382 35.12 15.10 -37.09
CA SER A 382 35.33 15.56 -38.46
C SER A 382 36.74 16.14 -38.66
N ALA A 383 37.16 16.28 -39.92
CA ALA A 383 38.41 16.96 -40.28
C ALA A 383 38.49 18.43 -39.81
N GLU A 384 37.35 19.04 -39.47
CA GLU A 384 37.24 20.40 -38.93
C GLU A 384 37.29 20.42 -37.40
N GLY A 385 37.48 19.27 -36.74
CA GLY A 385 37.51 19.13 -35.29
C GLY A 385 36.13 19.26 -34.64
N GLN A 386 35.07 18.82 -35.33
CA GLN A 386 33.70 18.85 -34.82
C GLN A 386 33.22 17.44 -34.51
N VAL A 387 32.45 17.29 -33.43
CA VAL A 387 31.83 16.03 -33.02
C VAL A 387 30.51 15.86 -33.78
N VAL A 388 30.42 14.81 -34.58
CA VAL A 388 29.26 14.42 -35.38
C VAL A 388 28.74 13.11 -34.83
N TYR A 389 27.45 13.05 -34.55
CA TYR A 389 26.79 11.85 -34.04
C TYR A 389 25.33 11.91 -34.44
N ASP A 390 24.62 10.79 -34.36
CA ASP A 390 23.18 10.77 -34.56
C ASP A 390 22.48 11.29 -33.29
N PRO A 391 21.84 12.49 -33.32
CA PRO A 391 21.09 12.98 -32.16
C PRO A 391 19.82 12.15 -31.89
N GLN A 392 19.43 11.25 -32.80
CA GLN A 392 18.40 10.23 -32.58
C GLN A 392 18.96 8.96 -31.92
N LEU A 393 20.09 9.02 -31.22
CA LEU A 393 20.44 8.07 -30.17
C LEU A 393 19.33 8.12 -29.12
N ASP A 394 18.25 7.41 -29.41
CA ASP A 394 17.04 7.38 -28.62
C ASP A 394 17.43 6.86 -27.25
N ILE A 395 16.77 7.37 -26.22
CA ILE A 395 16.61 6.58 -25.00
C ILE A 395 15.95 5.31 -25.53
N ASP A 396 16.67 4.21 -25.58
CA ASP A 396 16.15 2.95 -26.09
C ASP A 396 15.35 2.29 -24.96
N PRO A 397 14.01 2.46 -24.88
CA PRO A 397 13.21 1.78 -23.87
C PRO A 397 13.29 0.26 -24.02
N GLN A 398 13.65 -0.25 -25.21
CA GLN A 398 13.86 -1.68 -25.40
C GLN A 398 15.05 -2.17 -24.60
N TRP A 399 16.16 -1.43 -24.52
CA TRP A 399 17.29 -1.82 -23.67
C TRP A 399 16.90 -1.90 -22.20
N GLN A 400 16.05 -0.99 -21.71
CA GLN A 400 15.59 -1.03 -20.32
C GLN A 400 14.74 -2.29 -20.08
N GLU A 401 13.84 -2.61 -21.01
CA GLU A 401 13.06 -3.85 -20.96
C GLU A 401 13.95 -5.10 -21.03
N ASP A 402 14.93 -5.12 -21.93
CA ASP A 402 15.89 -6.22 -22.13
C ASP A 402 16.80 -6.43 -20.90
N ASN A 403 16.99 -5.39 -20.08
CA ASN A 403 17.76 -5.45 -18.85
C ASN A 403 16.89 -5.54 -17.59
N THR A 404 15.56 -5.56 -17.72
CA THR A 404 14.65 -5.81 -16.60
C THR A 404 14.69 -7.28 -16.24
N VAL A 405 14.97 -7.59 -14.97
CA VAL A 405 15.04 -8.97 -14.48
C VAL A 405 14.24 -9.10 -13.19
N ILE A 406 13.57 -10.23 -13.06
CA ILE A 406 12.87 -10.60 -11.83
C ILE A 406 13.82 -11.42 -10.97
N THR A 407 14.17 -10.92 -9.80
CA THR A 407 15.00 -11.60 -8.80
C THR A 407 14.19 -12.64 -8.03
N GLU A 408 14.88 -13.60 -7.41
CA GLU A 408 14.22 -14.66 -6.66
C GLU A 408 13.66 -14.14 -5.32
N ALA A 409 12.40 -14.46 -5.03
CA ALA A 409 11.78 -14.20 -3.74
C ALA A 409 12.31 -15.18 -2.68
N ASP A 410 13.48 -14.88 -2.13
CA ASP A 410 14.15 -15.74 -1.17
C ASP A 410 13.63 -15.57 0.27
N GLY A 411 14.26 -16.27 1.22
CA GLY A 411 13.87 -16.24 2.61
C GLY A 411 14.19 -14.92 3.31
N GLU A 412 15.23 -14.22 2.87
CA GLU A 412 15.67 -12.95 3.43
C GLU A 412 14.67 -11.86 3.03
N TRP A 413 14.41 -11.73 1.73
CA TRP A 413 13.36 -10.87 1.17
C TRP A 413 12.01 -11.09 1.87
N PHE A 414 11.60 -12.35 2.03
CA PHE A 414 10.32 -12.65 2.65
C PHE A 414 10.25 -12.14 4.10
N VAL A 415 11.33 -12.28 4.87
CA VAL A 415 11.35 -11.92 6.30
C VAL A 415 11.58 -10.42 6.50
N GLU A 416 12.45 -9.81 5.72
CA GLU A 416 12.89 -8.43 5.92
C GLU A 416 11.95 -7.43 5.25
N ASP A 417 11.47 -7.73 4.05
CA ASP A 417 10.67 -6.79 3.25
C ASP A 417 9.18 -7.13 3.27
N PHE A 418 8.82 -8.39 2.98
CA PHE A 418 7.43 -8.75 2.76
C PHE A 418 6.63 -9.02 4.05
N LEU A 419 7.15 -9.85 4.96
CA LEU A 419 6.47 -10.27 6.19
C LEU A 419 6.03 -9.11 7.11
N PRO A 420 6.79 -8.01 7.29
CA PRO A 420 6.35 -6.87 8.07
C PRO A 420 4.98 -6.34 7.63
N SER A 421 4.73 -6.28 6.32
CA SER A 421 3.49 -5.77 5.75
C SER A 421 2.29 -6.64 6.15
N LEU A 422 2.43 -7.98 6.11
CA LEU A 422 1.44 -8.94 6.58
C LEU A 422 1.16 -8.77 8.08
N VAL A 423 2.20 -8.53 8.88
CA VAL A 423 2.07 -8.29 10.32
C VAL A 423 1.29 -7.01 10.58
N LEU A 424 1.57 -5.91 9.85
CA LEU A 424 0.83 -4.65 9.97
C LEU A 424 -0.66 -4.81 9.65
N ILE A 425 -1.00 -5.48 8.55
CA ILE A 425 -2.40 -5.75 8.19
C ILE A 425 -3.08 -6.58 9.28
N THR A 426 -2.43 -7.65 9.72
CA THR A 426 -2.98 -8.52 10.77
C THR A 426 -3.19 -7.76 12.08
N LEU A 427 -2.23 -6.92 12.46
CA LEU A 427 -2.31 -6.06 13.63
C LEU A 427 -3.47 -5.06 13.53
N SER A 428 -3.62 -4.38 12.39
CA SER A 428 -4.72 -3.45 12.12
C SER A 428 -6.09 -4.12 12.30
N LEU A 429 -6.28 -5.30 11.69
CA LEU A 429 -7.52 -6.07 11.79
C LEU A 429 -7.77 -6.58 13.21
N ALA A 430 -6.73 -7.03 13.91
CA ALA A 430 -6.81 -7.49 15.30
C ALA A 430 -7.23 -6.35 16.23
N VAL A 431 -6.66 -5.15 16.08
CA VAL A 431 -7.02 -3.96 16.86
C VAL A 431 -8.49 -3.60 16.64
N ILE A 432 -8.98 -3.55 15.40
CA ILE A 432 -10.41 -3.32 15.11
C ILE A 432 -11.29 -4.37 15.80
N TYR A 433 -10.95 -5.65 15.67
CA TYR A 433 -11.72 -6.73 16.26
C TYR A 433 -11.79 -6.60 17.79
N MET A 434 -10.64 -6.37 18.43
CA MET A 434 -10.56 -6.21 19.88
C MET A 434 -11.32 -4.99 20.36
N THR A 435 -11.19 -3.83 19.72
CA THR A 435 -11.89 -2.62 20.16
C THR A 435 -13.40 -2.75 19.98
N LEU A 436 -13.87 -3.31 18.86
CA LEU A 436 -15.29 -3.56 18.61
C LEU A 436 -15.89 -4.56 19.60
N THR A 437 -15.19 -5.65 19.88
CA THR A 437 -15.70 -6.67 20.80
C THR A 437 -15.70 -6.17 22.24
N GLN A 438 -14.60 -5.57 22.72
CA GLN A 438 -14.51 -5.04 24.08
C GLN A 438 -15.56 -3.96 24.34
N ARG A 439 -15.74 -3.03 23.39
CA ARG A 439 -16.72 -1.95 23.50
C ARG A 439 -18.16 -2.43 23.61
N ASN A 440 -18.47 -3.60 23.06
CA ASN A 440 -19.85 -4.09 22.99
C ASN A 440 -20.13 -5.28 23.91
N LYS A 441 -19.20 -5.63 24.83
CA LYS A 441 -19.47 -6.68 25.84
C LYS A 441 -20.69 -6.32 26.69
N PRO A 442 -21.59 -7.29 26.97
CA PRO A 442 -22.68 -7.07 27.91
C PRO A 442 -22.14 -6.78 29.30
N VAL A 443 -22.73 -5.80 29.99
CA VAL A 443 -22.37 -5.49 31.39
C VAL A 443 -22.81 -6.68 32.24
N ARG A 444 -21.86 -7.32 32.93
CA ARG A 444 -22.16 -8.41 33.87
C ARG A 444 -22.99 -7.82 35.01
N LYS A 445 -24.27 -8.18 35.13
CA LYS A 445 -25.08 -7.81 36.30
C LYS A 445 -24.40 -8.41 37.53
N VAL A 446 -23.93 -7.55 38.41
CA VAL A 446 -23.45 -7.96 39.74
C VAL A 446 -24.68 -8.00 40.64
N GLY A 447 -25.06 -9.19 41.10
CA GLY A 447 -26.08 -9.40 42.13
C GLY A 447 -27.47 -9.76 41.60
N SER A 448 -27.77 -11.06 41.56
CA SER A 448 -29.14 -11.56 41.68
C SER A 448 -29.21 -12.89 42.45
N ASP A 449 -28.27 -13.12 43.36
CA ASP A 449 -28.33 -14.21 44.33
C ASP A 449 -28.22 -13.59 45.73
N SER A 450 -29.38 -13.28 46.31
CA SER A 450 -29.57 -13.14 47.75
C SER A 450 -30.99 -13.56 48.07
#